data_AF-A0A3R9LKD2-F1
#
_entry.id   AF-A0A3R9LKD2-F1
#
_cell.length_a   1.000
_cell.length_b   1.000
_cell.length_c   1.000
_cell.angle_alpha   90.00
_cell.angle_beta   90.00
_cell.angle_gamma   90.00
#
_symmetry.space_group_name_H-M   'P 1'
#
loop_
_entity.id
_entity.type
_entity.pdbx_description
1 polymer ?
#
loop_
_entity_poly.entity_id
_entity_poly.type
_entity_poly.pdbx_seq_one_letter_code
_entity_poly.pdbx_strand_id
1 'polypeptide(L)' 'MFSEQRRREEQALLAQDYALETARAEGIEQGLERGLERGKVEGRVFAFLDMVRQGLLPSEIASEQLGMTVAEFEALL' A
#
# COMPACT_ATOMS: atom_id res chain seq x y z
N MET A 1 -50.29 -6.64 -14.01
CA MET A 1 -48.90 -6.69 -14.53
C MET A 1 -48.03 -5.65 -13.82
N PHE A 2 -47.79 -5.81 -12.52
CA PHE A 2 -46.96 -4.88 -11.72
C PHE A 2 -45.79 -5.60 -11.00
N SER A 3 -45.78 -6.94 -11.00
CA SER A 3 -44.85 -7.76 -10.21
C SER A 3 -43.47 -7.93 -10.82
N GLU A 4 -43.35 -7.97 -12.15
CA GLU A 4 -42.05 -8.18 -12.81
C GLU A 4 -41.20 -6.91 -12.89
N GLN A 5 -41.84 -5.75 -13.11
CA GLN A 5 -41.18 -4.45 -13.11
C GLN A 5 -40.56 -4.16 -11.74
N ARG A 6 -41.34 -4.38 -10.67
CA ARG A 6 -40.88 -4.19 -9.27
C ARG A 6 -39.74 -5.14 -8.91
N ARG A 7 -39.82 -6.40 -9.34
CA ARG A 7 -38.74 -7.38 -9.12
C ARG A 7 -37.44 -6.96 -9.83
N ARG A 8 -37.53 -6.40 -11.04
CA ARG A 8 -36.35 -5.89 -11.77
C ARG A 8 -35.77 -4.64 -11.12
N GLU A 9 -36.61 -3.72 -10.66
CA GLU A 9 -36.18 -2.52 -9.92
C GLU A 9 -35.46 -2.93 -8.63
N GLU A 10 -36.01 -3.87 -7.86
CA GLU A 10 -35.38 -4.41 -6.65
C GLU A 10 -34.06 -5.12 -6.96
N GLN A 11 -33.99 -5.93 -8.03
CA GLN A 11 -32.74 -6.58 -8.44
C GLN A 11 -31.66 -5.58 -8.89
N ALA A 12 -32.05 -4.52 -9.61
CA ALA A 12 -31.13 -3.48 -10.03
C ALA A 12 -30.58 -2.69 -8.84
N LEU A 13 -31.42 -2.42 -7.83
CA LEU A 13 -31.01 -1.78 -6.58
C LEU A 13 -30.00 -2.65 -5.83
N LEU A 14 -30.29 -3.94 -5.67
CA LEU A 14 -29.39 -4.90 -5.01
C LEU A 14 -28.05 -5.07 -5.74
N ALA A 15 -28.07 -5.10 -7.08
CA ALA A 15 -26.85 -5.18 -7.88
C ALA A 15 -26.00 -3.90 -7.74
N GLN A 16 -26.64 -2.74 -7.65
CA GLN A 16 -25.97 -1.46 -7.40
C GLN A 16 -25.33 -1.42 -6.01
N ASP A 17 -26.06 -1.84 -4.97
CA ASP A 17 -25.54 -1.90 -3.60
C ASP A 17 -24.37 -2.88 -3.51
N TYR A 18 -24.49 -4.05 -4.15
CA TYR A 18 -23.40 -5.03 -4.21
C TYR A 18 -22.15 -4.45 -4.91
N ALA A 19 -22.32 -3.81 -6.07
CA ALA A 19 -21.21 -3.20 -6.78
C ALA A 19 -20.52 -2.09 -5.97
N LEU A 20 -21.29 -1.30 -5.21
CA LEU A 20 -20.76 -0.24 -4.35
C LEU A 20 -19.97 -0.83 -3.17
N GLU A 21 -20.49 -1.86 -2.51
CA GLU A 21 -19.80 -2.55 -1.42
C GLU A 21 -18.52 -3.24 -1.90
N THR A 22 -18.55 -3.88 -3.08
CA THR A 22 -17.35 -4.46 -3.71
C THR A 22 -16.30 -3.40 -4.01
N ALA A 23 -16.67 -2.30 -4.65
CA ALA A 23 -15.73 -1.22 -4.98
C ALA A 23 -15.11 -0.59 -3.71
N ARG A 24 -15.89 -0.51 -2.61
CA ARG A 24 -15.39 -0.04 -1.32
C ARG A 24 -14.40 -1.02 -0.70
N ALA A 25 -14.72 -2.31 -0.70
CA ALA A 25 -13.86 -3.36 -0.15
C ALA A 25 -12.53 -3.42 -0.92
N GLU A 26 -12.59 -3.47 -2.25
CA GLU A 26 -11.40 -3.47 -3.12
C GLU A 26 -10.54 -2.21 -2.94
N GLY A 27 -11.18 -1.04 -2.81
CA GLY A 27 -10.47 0.23 -2.57
C GLY A 27 -9.74 0.26 -1.22
N ILE A 28 -10.33 -0.30 -0.16
CA ILE A 28 -9.71 -0.41 1.16
C ILE A 28 -8.56 -1.42 1.12
N GLU A 29 -8.76 -2.57 0.49
CA GLU A 29 -7.75 -3.63 0.39
C GLU A 29 -6.53 -3.14 -0.39
N GLN A 30 -6.72 -2.52 -1.56
CA GLN A 30 -5.63 -1.92 -2.34
C GLN A 30 -4.93 -0.79 -1.59
N GLY A 31 -5.68 0.03 -0.86
CA GLY A 31 -5.11 1.09 -0.02
C GLY A 31 -4.25 0.55 1.12
N LEU A 32 -4.71 -0.52 1.78
CA LEU A 32 -4.00 -1.18 2.87
C LEU A 32 -2.75 -1.90 2.35
N GLU A 33 -2.85 -2.63 1.24
CA GLU A 33 -1.72 -3.33 0.63
C GLU A 33 -0.62 -2.34 0.23
N ARG A 34 -0.97 -1.27 -0.50
CA ARG A 34 -0.01 -0.22 -0.88
C ARG A 34 0.57 0.49 0.35
N GLY A 35 -0.24 0.74 1.37
CA GLY A 35 0.21 1.35 2.63
C GLY A 35 1.19 0.46 3.39
N LEU A 36 0.93 -0.85 3.45
CA LEU A 36 1.78 -1.84 4.09
C LEU A 36 3.09 -2.06 3.32
N GLU A 37 3.04 -2.15 1.99
CA GLU A 37 4.24 -2.25 1.16
C GLU A 37 5.12 -1.02 1.33
N ARG A 38 4.54 0.17 1.24
CA ARG A 38 5.26 1.43 1.44
C ARG A 38 5.85 1.52 2.84
N GLY A 39 5.06 1.18 3.88
CA GLY A 39 5.54 1.16 5.26
C GLY A 39 6.67 0.16 5.52
N LYS A 40 6.67 -0.99 4.85
CA LYS A 40 7.76 -1.97 4.92
C LYS A 40 9.05 -1.45 4.27
N VAL A 41 8.95 -0.81 3.10
CA VAL A 41 10.10 -0.21 2.41
C VAL A 41 10.66 0.95 3.24
N GLU A 42 9.80 1.87 3.68
CA GLU A 42 10.19 3.02 4.50
C GLU A 42 10.81 2.54 5.83
N GLY A 43 10.21 1.54 6.49
CA GLY A 43 10.76 0.97 7.73
C GLY A 43 12.14 0.31 7.54
N ARG A 44 12.38 -0.35 6.41
CA ARG A 44 13.72 -0.88 6.07
C ARG A 44 14.73 0.25 5.90
N VAL A 45 14.38 1.30 5.15
CA VAL A 45 15.27 2.46 4.96
C VAL A 45 15.64 3.08 6.32
N PHE A 46 14.67 3.30 7.20
CA PHE A 46 14.92 3.84 8.54
C PHE A 46 15.84 2.96 9.38
N ALA A 47 15.65 1.63 9.35
CA ALA A 47 16.51 0.71 10.10
C ALA A 47 17.98 0.77 9.64
N PHE A 48 18.22 0.84 8.33
CA PHE A 48 19.58 0.98 7.80
C PHE A 48 20.20 2.34 8.11
N LEU A 49 19.43 3.44 8.01
CA LEU A 49 19.90 4.77 8.42
C LEU A 49 20.33 4.80 9.88
N ASP A 50 19.53 4.19 10.77
CA ASP A 50 19.83 4.12 12.20
C ASP A 50 21.11 3.31 12.47
N MET A 51 21.28 2.15 11.81
CA MET A 51 22.51 1.36 11.93
C MET A 51 23.76 2.11 11.47
N VAL A 52 23.67 2.88 10.38
CA VAL A 52 24.80 3.68 9.89
C VAL A 52 25.10 4.84 10.83
N ARG A 53 24.07 5.55 11.33
CA ARG A 53 24.24 6.62 12.32
C ARG A 53 24.87 6.12 13.63
N GLN A 54 24.56 4.89 14.03
CA GLN A 54 25.17 4.24 15.21
C GLN A 54 26.57 3.67 14.94
N GLY A 55 27.09 3.77 13.71
CA GLY A 55 28.38 3.20 13.32
C GLY A 55 28.40 1.66 13.28
N LEU A 56 27.22 1.03 13.23
CA LEU A 56 27.07 -0.43 13.18
C LEU A 56 27.22 -0.99 11.76
N LEU A 57 27.04 -0.13 10.73
CA LEU A 57 27.11 -0.52 9.33
C LEU A 57 27.72 0.62 8.49
N PRO A 58 28.56 0.34 7.48
CA PRO A 58 28.99 1.34 6.50
C PRO A 58 27.86 1.75 5.54
N SER A 59 27.87 3.00 5.07
CA SER A 59 26.89 3.54 4.10
C SER A 59 26.85 2.73 2.82
N GLU A 60 27.97 2.18 2.36
CA GLU A 60 28.09 1.40 1.14
C GLU A 60 27.29 0.09 1.21
N ILE A 61 27.36 -0.59 2.36
CA ILE A 61 26.62 -1.84 2.59
C ILE A 61 25.14 -1.53 2.76
N ALA A 62 24.80 -0.46 3.48
CA ALA A 62 23.42 -0.03 3.66
C ALA A 62 22.74 0.33 2.33
N SER A 63 23.43 1.09 1.47
CA SER A 63 22.92 1.51 0.16
C SER A 63 22.73 0.31 -0.78
N GLU A 64 23.67 -0.65 -0.79
CA GLU A 64 23.57 -1.87 -1.59
C GLU A 64 22.35 -2.71 -1.16
N GLN A 65 22.12 -2.88 0.14
CA GLN A 65 20.97 -3.64 0.67
C GLN A 65 19.61 -2.99 0.37
N LEU A 66 19.61 -1.69 0.13
CA LEU A 66 18.43 -0.93 -0.27
C LEU A 66 18.30 -0.78 -1.79
N GLY A 67 19.29 -1.24 -2.57
CA GLY A 67 19.29 -1.13 -4.03
C GLY A 67 19.40 0.31 -4.56
N MET A 68 20.06 1.19 -3.81
CA MET A 68 20.30 2.59 -4.18
C MET A 68 21.80 2.91 -4.17
N THR A 69 22.18 4.04 -4.75
CA THR A 69 23.58 4.50 -4.73
C THR A 69 23.97 5.02 -3.34
N VAL A 70 25.27 5.01 -3.05
CA VAL A 70 25.80 5.57 -1.79
C VAL A 70 25.39 7.03 -1.63
N ALA A 71 25.45 7.83 -2.70
CA ALA A 71 25.08 9.24 -2.67
C ALA A 71 23.58 9.45 -2.36
N GLU A 72 22.70 8.62 -2.91
CA GLU A 72 21.26 8.67 -2.59
C GLU A 72 21.01 8.30 -1.13
N PHE A 73 21.73 7.31 -0.60
CA PHE A 73 21.63 6.92 0.80
C PHE A 73 22.16 8.02 1.74
N GLU A 74 23.32 8.60 1.43
CA GLU A 74 23.93 9.69 2.22
C GLU A 74 23.08 10.96 2.23
N ALA A 75 22.29 11.21 1.19
CA ALA A 75 21.33 12.31 1.18
C ALA A 75 20.17 12.13 2.20
N LEU A 76 19.96 10.91 2.71
CA LEU A 76 18.94 10.56 3.70
C LEU A 76 19.47 10.44 5.14
N LEU A 77 20.81 10.44 5.31
CA LEU A 77 21.52 10.34 6.58
C LEU A 77 21.45 11.62 7.42
#